data_AF-A0A8C6NYH6-F1
#
_entry.id   AF-A0A8C6NYH6-F1
#
_cell.length_a   1.000
_cell.length_b   1.000
_cell.length_c   1.000
_cell.angle_alpha   90.00
_cell.angle_beta   90.00
_cell.angle_gamma   90.00
#
_symmetry.space_group_name_H-M   'P 1'
#
loop_
_entity.id
_entity.type
_entity.pdbx_description
1 polymer ?
#
loop_
_entity_poly.entity_id
_entity_poly.type
_entity_poly.pdbx_seq_one_letter_code
_entity_poly.pdbx_strand_id
1 'polypeptide(L)'
;MQPASKLLTLILLIFMGTELTQVLPANPEESWQVYSSAQDSEGRCVCTVVAPQQSMCSRDARTKQLRQLLEKVQNMTQSIQVLDQRTQRDLQYVEKMEVQLRGLETKFRQVEENHKQNMAKQYKVWSKSFLRRRSHHSLTAVNSTDCRVLCLWRKSSKSMSRA
;
A
#
# COMPACT_ATOMS: atom_id res chain seq x y z
N MET A 1 9.33 -23.90 15.33
CA MET A 1 10.02 -23.49 14.08
C MET A 1 10.31 -21.99 14.12
N GLN A 2 11.36 -21.56 14.81
CA GLN A 2 11.77 -20.14 14.91
C GLN A 2 13.30 -19.83 14.85
N PRO A 3 14.24 -20.77 14.62
CA PRO A 3 15.67 -20.43 14.68
C PRO A 3 16.19 -19.68 13.45
N ALA A 4 15.54 -19.83 12.29
CA ALA A 4 16.03 -19.27 11.03
C ALA A 4 15.93 -17.73 10.94
N SER A 5 14.89 -17.13 11.51
CA SER A 5 14.70 -15.66 11.50
C SER A 5 15.78 -14.95 12.32
N LYS A 6 16.08 -15.48 13.52
CA LYS A 6 17.09 -14.90 14.41
C LYS A 6 18.49 -15.00 13.79
N LEU A 7 18.78 -16.12 13.11
CA LEU A 7 20.04 -16.34 12.41
C LEU A 7 20.19 -15.36 11.23
N LEU A 8 19.11 -15.15 10.46
CA LEU A 8 19.11 -14.23 9.33
C LEU A 8 19.33 -12.78 9.77
N THR A 9 18.70 -12.37 10.88
CA THR A 9 18.91 -11.04 11.48
C THR A 9 20.34 -10.87 11.99
N LEU A 10 20.93 -11.90 12.60
CA LEU A 10 22.31 -11.85 13.07
C LEU A 10 23.31 -11.73 11.90
N ILE A 11 23.08 -12.49 10.83
CA ILE A 11 23.90 -12.45 9.61
C ILE A 11 23.83 -11.06 8.96
N LEU A 12 22.63 -10.46 8.88
CA LEU A 12 22.44 -9.11 8.35
C LEU A 12 23.17 -8.04 9.19
N LEU A 13 23.13 -8.14 10.52
CA LEU A 13 23.85 -7.22 11.41
C LEU A 13 25.38 -7.34 11.26
N ILE A 14 25.90 -8.56 11.07
CA ILE A 14 27.33 -8.80 10.85
C ILE A 14 27.75 -8.23 9.48
N PHE A 15 26.97 -8.48 8.42
CA PHE A 15 27.26 -8.00 7.07
C PHE A 15 27.26 -6.47 6.97
N MET A 16 26.38 -5.79 7.71
CA MET A 16 26.34 -4.33 7.78
C MET A 16 27.49 -3.74 8.62
N GLY A 17 28.03 -4.49 9.59
CA GLY A 17 29.17 -4.09 10.41
C GLY A 17 30.53 -4.25 9.71
N THR A 18 30.67 -5.25 8.84
CA THR A 18 31.93 -5.51 8.11
C THR A 18 32.27 -4.43 7.07
N GLU A 19 31.26 -3.83 6.44
CA GLU A 19 31.47 -2.73 5.47
C GLU A 19 31.96 -1.43 6.12
N LEU A 20 31.79 -1.26 7.44
CA LEU A 20 32.22 -0.04 8.15
C LEU A 20 33.65 -0.11 8.69
N THR A 21 34.31 -1.27 8.63
CA THR A 21 35.61 -1.51 9.28
C THR A 21 36.80 -1.47 8.32
N GLN A 22 36.57 -1.38 7.00
CA GLN A 22 37.63 -1.38 5.98
C GLN A 22 38.20 0.02 5.65
N VAL A 23 38.25 0.94 6.60
CA VAL A 23 39.03 2.19 6.45
C VAL A 23 40.25 2.15 7.38
N LEU A 24 41.10 1.15 7.17
CA LEU A 24 42.48 1.19 7.65
C LEU A 24 43.28 2.00 6.62
N PRO A 25 43.83 3.18 6.95
CA PRO A 25 44.77 3.83 6.06
C PRO A 25 46.06 3.01 6.09
N ALA A 26 46.25 2.14 5.09
CA ALA A 26 47.58 1.67 4.74
C ALA A 26 48.35 2.90 4.25
N ASN A 27 49.19 3.44 5.12
CA ASN A 27 50.15 4.50 4.81
C ASN A 27 51.37 3.84 4.14
N PRO A 28 51.68 4.13 2.86
CA PRO A 28 52.99 3.83 2.30
C PRO A 28 53.86 5.10 2.35
N GLU A 29 54.94 5.00 3.12
CA GLU A 29 56.19 5.76 3.02
C GLU A 29 56.16 7.27 3.32
N GLU A 30 56.26 7.64 4.60
CA GLU A 30 56.91 8.88 5.02
C GLU A 30 58.42 8.62 5.25
N SER A 31 59.19 8.64 4.16
CA SER A 31 60.65 8.69 4.19
C SER A 31 61.10 10.06 4.74
N TRP A 32 61.68 10.08 5.94
CA TRP A 32 62.26 11.29 6.52
C TRP A 32 63.47 11.73 5.70
N GLN A 33 63.40 12.88 5.02
CA GLN A 33 64.59 13.52 4.44
C GLN A 33 65.21 14.50 5.44
N VAL A 34 66.42 14.19 5.89
CA VAL A 34 67.23 15.03 6.80
C VAL A 34 68.28 15.78 5.98
N TYR A 35 68.29 17.11 6.06
CA TYR A 35 69.40 17.93 5.59
C TYR A 35 70.32 18.26 6.78
N SER A 36 71.62 18.01 6.65
CA SER A 36 72.68 18.37 7.62
C SER A 36 73.74 19.16 6.84
N SER A 37 74.43 20.20 7.31
CA SER A 37 74.79 20.64 8.66
C SER A 37 75.06 22.16 8.65
N ALA A 38 74.83 22.85 9.77
CA ALA A 38 75.55 24.09 10.11
C ALA A 38 76.37 23.80 11.37
N GLN A 39 77.66 24.14 11.34
CA GLN A 39 78.61 23.86 12.41
C GLN A 39 78.81 25.12 13.24
N ASP A 40 78.49 25.06 14.54
CA ASP A 40 78.85 26.11 15.47
C ASP A 40 80.34 26.01 15.84
N SER A 41 80.93 27.13 16.23
CA SER A 41 82.36 27.31 16.54
C SER A 41 82.92 26.40 17.67
N GLU A 42 82.07 25.62 18.34
CA GLU A 42 82.43 24.63 19.36
C GLU A 42 82.31 23.16 18.89
N GLY A 43 82.11 22.92 17.59
CA GLY A 43 82.16 21.56 16.99
C GLY A 43 80.91 20.70 17.20
N ARG A 44 79.78 21.26 17.66
CA ARG A 44 78.50 20.54 17.78
C ARG A 44 77.68 20.68 16.49
N CYS A 45 77.24 19.57 15.91
CA CYS A 45 76.36 19.55 14.73
C CYS A 45 74.90 19.77 15.14
N VAL A 46 74.25 20.81 14.61
CA VAL A 46 72.81 21.03 14.79
C VAL A 46 72.06 20.55 13.55
N CYS A 47 71.25 19.50 13.71
CA CYS A 47 70.38 18.97 12.66
C CYS A 47 68.98 19.60 12.80
N THR A 48 68.52 20.34 11.80
CA THR A 48 67.14 20.85 11.76
C THR A 48 66.31 19.98 10.84
N VAL A 49 65.43 19.17 11.41
CA VAL A 49 64.45 18.38 10.65
C VAL A 49 63.27 19.26 10.29
N VAL A 50 62.98 19.39 9.00
CA VAL A 50 61.77 20.05 8.50
C VAL A 50 60.62 19.05 8.60
N ALA A 51 59.86 19.10 9.69
CA ALA A 51 58.58 18.41 9.76
C ALA A 51 57.56 19.13 8.86
N PRO A 52 56.84 18.44 7.96
CA PRO A 52 55.71 19.04 7.25
C PRO A 52 54.73 19.62 8.27
N GLN A 53 54.32 20.88 8.09
CA GLN A 53 53.30 21.52 8.93
C GLN A 53 52.02 20.67 8.91
N GLN A 54 51.79 19.88 9.96
CA GLN A 54 50.75 18.83 10.01
C GLN A 54 49.31 19.36 10.15
N SER A 55 48.92 20.47 9.52
CA SER A 55 47.58 21.01 9.81
C SER A 55 46.76 21.69 8.72
N MET A 56 47.14 21.74 7.43
CA MET A 56 46.36 22.59 6.51
C MET A 56 45.86 22.03 5.16
N CYS A 57 46.04 20.76 4.76
CA CYS A 57 45.52 20.35 3.42
C CYS A 57 44.88 18.95 3.25
N SER A 58 44.61 18.16 4.29
CA SER A 58 43.91 16.85 4.11
C SER A 58 42.72 16.61 5.05
N ARG A 59 42.65 17.32 6.19
CA ARG A 59 41.50 17.22 7.10
C ARG A 59 40.21 17.81 6.53
N ASP A 60 40.27 18.72 5.55
CA ASP A 60 39.07 19.39 5.07
C ASP A 60 38.26 18.59 4.05
N ALA A 61 38.87 17.79 3.18
CA ALA A 61 38.12 17.08 2.12
C ALA A 61 37.18 16.01 2.73
N ARG A 62 37.71 15.15 3.61
CA ARG A 62 36.93 14.10 4.27
C ARG A 62 35.92 14.68 5.28
N THR A 63 36.28 15.73 6.00
CA THR A 63 35.36 16.40 6.93
C THR A 63 34.26 17.18 6.21
N LYS A 64 34.53 17.77 5.04
CA LYS A 64 33.51 18.39 4.17
C LYS A 64 32.56 17.33 3.59
N GLN A 65 33.08 16.19 3.12
CA GLN A 65 32.25 15.08 2.66
C GLN A 65 31.34 14.55 3.77
N LEU A 66 31.86 14.37 4.98
CA LEU A 66 31.06 13.93 6.13
C LEU A 66 29.98 14.95 6.51
N ARG A 67 30.27 16.26 6.48
CA ARG A 67 29.26 17.31 6.73
C ARG A 67 28.16 17.31 5.67
N GLN A 68 28.52 17.19 4.39
CA GLN A 68 27.55 17.09 3.29
C GLN A 68 26.67 15.84 3.42
N LEU A 69 27.26 14.71 3.83
CA LEU A 69 26.51 13.49 4.05
C LEU A 69 25.54 13.63 5.23
N LEU A 70 25.98 14.25 6.33
CA LEU A 70 25.13 14.53 7.49
C LEU A 70 23.96 15.46 7.13
N GLU A 71 24.20 16.52 6.36
CA GLU A 71 23.14 17.41 5.85
C GLU A 71 22.16 16.66 4.95
N LYS A 72 22.66 15.78 4.07
CA LYS A 72 21.82 14.97 3.20
C LYS A 72 20.96 13.99 3.98
N VAL A 73 21.54 13.30 4.97
CA VAL A 73 20.80 12.39 5.85
C VAL A 73 19.74 13.15 6.62
N GLN A 74 20.07 14.32 7.18
CA GLN A 74 19.11 15.15 7.89
C GLN A 74 17.95 15.62 7.00
N ASN A 75 18.24 16.02 5.76
CA ASN A 75 17.21 16.39 4.77
C ASN A 75 16.32 15.18 4.42
N MET A 76 16.92 14.00 4.24
CA MET A 76 16.16 12.76 4.02
C MET A 76 15.29 12.41 5.22
N THR A 77 15.77 12.58 6.46
CA THR A 77 14.98 12.35 7.67
C THR A 77 13.75 13.25 7.72
N GLN A 78 13.89 14.55 7.39
CA GLN A 78 12.76 15.47 7.31
C GLN A 78 11.78 15.06 6.19
N SER A 79 12.29 14.66 5.03
CA SER A 79 11.47 14.18 3.92
C SER A 79 10.68 12.93 4.30
N ILE A 80 11.28 11.99 5.04
CA ILE A 80 10.61 10.79 5.56
C ILE A 80 9.50 11.18 6.55
N GLN A 81 9.72 12.14 7.44
CA GLN A 81 8.68 12.60 8.37
C GLN A 81 7.48 13.22 7.62
N VAL A 82 7.73 13.99 6.57
CA VAL A 82 6.65 14.55 5.73
C VAL A 82 5.91 13.45 4.98
N LEU A 83 6.63 12.44 4.47
CA LEU A 83 6.02 11.28 3.81
C LEU A 83 5.17 10.46 4.78
N ASP A 84 5.62 10.26 6.01
CA ASP A 84 4.86 9.56 7.05
C ASP A 84 3.55 10.29 7.36
N GLN A 85 3.60 11.62 7.54
CA GLN A 85 2.40 12.43 7.72
C GLN A 85 1.43 12.35 6.54
N ARG A 86 1.94 12.28 5.31
CA ARG A 86 1.10 12.09 4.11
C ARG A 86 0.47 10.70 4.10
N THR A 87 1.27 9.66 4.32
CA THR A 87 0.80 8.27 4.41
C THR A 87 -0.30 8.12 5.46
N GLN A 88 -0.14 8.73 6.63
CA GLN A 88 -1.13 8.70 7.69
C GLN A 88 -2.45 9.36 7.27
N ARG A 89 -2.40 10.49 6.56
CA ARG A 89 -3.61 11.15 6.01
C ARG A 89 -4.28 10.30 4.94
N ASP A 90 -3.49 9.70 4.05
CA ASP A 90 -4.00 8.85 2.97
C ASP A 90 -4.70 7.60 3.54
N LEU A 91 -4.13 6.98 4.58
CA LEU A 91 -4.77 5.88 5.29
C LEU A 91 -6.12 6.29 5.89
N GLN A 92 -6.20 7.45 6.54
CA GLN A 92 -7.46 7.97 7.07
C GLN A 92 -8.49 8.25 5.97
N TYR A 93 -8.05 8.71 4.81
CA TYR A 93 -8.94 8.93 3.67
C TYR A 93 -9.51 7.61 3.15
N VAL A 94 -8.66 6.59 2.98
CA VAL A 94 -9.08 5.25 2.54
C VAL A 94 -10.06 4.63 3.53
N GLU A 95 -9.81 4.73 4.84
CA GLU A 95 -10.71 4.22 5.88
C GLU A 95 -12.09 4.88 5.82
N LYS A 96 -12.14 6.22 5.68
CA LYS A 96 -13.42 6.95 5.54
C LYS A 96 -14.18 6.54 4.30
N MET A 97 -13.47 6.38 3.18
CA MET A 97 -14.04 5.93 1.92
C MET A 97 -14.61 4.51 2.03
N GLU A 98 -13.91 3.60 2.73
CA GLU A 98 -14.39 2.24 2.98
C GLU A 98 -15.72 2.23 3.74
N VAL A 99 -15.84 3.05 4.80
CA VAL A 99 -17.08 3.19 5.57
C VAL A 99 -18.23 3.69 4.69
N GLN A 100 -17.96 4.67 3.83
CA GLN A 100 -18.96 5.17 2.88
C GLN A 100 -19.40 4.10 1.88
N LEU A 101 -18.46 3.31 1.35
CA LEU A 101 -18.75 2.22 0.42
C LEU A 101 -19.60 1.13 1.07
N ARG A 102 -19.30 0.74 2.32
CA ARG A 102 -20.15 -0.19 3.10
C ARG A 102 -21.56 0.39 3.31
N GLY A 103 -21.66 1.69 3.58
CA GLY A 103 -22.94 2.39 3.70
C GLY A 103 -23.74 2.42 2.39
N LEU A 104 -23.07 2.52 1.24
CA LEU A 104 -23.71 2.44 -0.06
C LEU A 104 -24.16 1.01 -0.37
N GLU A 105 -23.33 0.01 -0.10
CA GLU A 105 -23.63 -1.40 -0.30
C GLU A 105 -24.91 -1.83 0.43
N THR A 106 -25.06 -1.43 1.70
CA THR A 106 -26.28 -1.73 2.48
C THR A 106 -27.53 -1.09 1.87
N LYS A 107 -27.43 0.16 1.38
CA LYS A 107 -28.54 0.83 0.68
C LYS A 107 -28.91 0.13 -0.62
N PHE A 108 -27.91 -0.29 -1.42
CA PHE A 108 -28.16 -1.05 -2.65
C PHE A 108 -28.86 -2.37 -2.36
N ARG A 109 -28.39 -3.10 -1.34
CA ARG A 109 -29.03 -4.36 -0.91
C ARG A 109 -30.47 -4.13 -0.48
N GLN A 110 -30.74 -3.08 0.30
CA GLN A 110 -32.10 -2.73 0.70
C GLN A 110 -33.00 -2.41 -0.51
N VAL A 111 -32.48 -1.67 -1.49
CA VAL A 111 -33.21 -1.36 -2.73
C VAL A 111 -33.49 -2.62 -3.53
N GLU A 112 -32.52 -3.54 -3.64
CA GLU A 112 -32.70 -4.82 -4.32
C GLU A 112 -33.76 -5.70 -3.65
N GLU A 113 -33.70 -5.82 -2.31
CA GLU A 113 -34.69 -6.58 -1.53
C GLU A 113 -36.10 -5.97 -1.65
N ASN A 114 -36.22 -4.65 -1.56
CA ASN A 114 -37.47 -3.93 -1.78
C ASN A 114 -38.03 -4.16 -3.19
N HIS A 115 -37.18 -4.13 -4.21
CA HIS A 115 -37.59 -4.39 -5.58
C HIS A 115 -38.13 -5.82 -5.74
N LYS A 116 -37.42 -6.83 -5.23
CA LYS A 116 -37.87 -8.24 -5.24
C LYS A 116 -39.21 -8.42 -4.52
N GLN A 117 -39.36 -7.82 -3.34
CA GLN A 117 -40.62 -7.87 -2.59
C GLN A 117 -41.76 -7.19 -3.35
N ASN A 118 -41.52 -6.03 -3.96
CA ASN A 118 -42.53 -5.33 -4.74
C ASN A 118 -42.96 -6.15 -5.96
N MET A 119 -42.02 -6.75 -6.69
CA MET A 119 -42.32 -7.64 -7.82
C MET A 119 -43.17 -8.83 -7.38
N ALA A 120 -42.84 -9.48 -6.26
CA ALA A 120 -43.63 -10.60 -5.73
C ALA A 120 -45.05 -10.17 -5.33
N LYS A 121 -45.22 -8.96 -4.75
CA LYS A 121 -46.54 -8.39 -4.44
C LYS A 121 -47.35 -8.12 -5.71
N GLN A 122 -46.73 -7.50 -6.71
CA GLN A 122 -47.36 -7.23 -8.01
C GLN A 122 -47.84 -8.53 -8.69
N TYR A 123 -47.00 -9.57 -8.69
CA TYR A 123 -47.38 -10.88 -9.23
C TYR A 123 -48.58 -11.49 -8.49
N LYS A 124 -48.60 -11.43 -7.16
CA LYS A 124 -49.74 -11.92 -6.36
C LYS A 124 -51.04 -11.16 -6.66
N VAL A 125 -50.97 -9.84 -6.81
CA VAL A 125 -52.14 -9.02 -7.17
C VAL A 125 -52.61 -9.38 -8.57
N TRP A 126 -51.71 -9.43 -9.54
CA TRP A 126 -52.02 -9.81 -10.92
C TRP A 126 -52.66 -11.21 -10.99
N SER A 127 -52.09 -12.18 -10.28
CA SER A 127 -52.62 -13.54 -10.18
C SER A 127 -54.04 -13.56 -9.59
N LYS A 128 -54.30 -12.82 -8.51
CA LYS A 128 -55.65 -12.69 -7.93
C LYS A 128 -56.63 -12.04 -8.90
N SER A 129 -56.24 -10.97 -9.58
CA SER A 129 -57.07 -10.31 -10.59
C SER A 129 -57.35 -11.22 -11.78
N PHE A 130 -56.37 -12.02 -12.22
CA PHE A 130 -56.53 -13.02 -13.26
C PHE A 130 -57.50 -14.13 -12.84
N LEU A 131 -57.35 -14.69 -11.64
CA LEU A 131 -58.27 -15.68 -11.08
C LEU A 131 -59.71 -15.13 -10.96
N ARG A 132 -59.85 -13.86 -10.56
CA ARG A 132 -61.17 -13.20 -10.50
C ARG A 132 -61.81 -13.08 -11.88
N ARG A 133 -61.05 -12.61 -12.90
CA ARG A 133 -61.55 -12.57 -14.29
C ARG A 133 -61.87 -13.97 -14.80
N ARG A 134 -61.04 -14.97 -14.47
CA ARG A 134 -61.26 -16.37 -14.80
C ARG A 134 -62.59 -16.88 -14.24
N SER A 135 -62.89 -16.59 -12.97
CA SER A 135 -64.16 -16.93 -12.34
C SER A 135 -65.35 -16.23 -13.01
N HIS A 136 -65.27 -14.92 -13.27
CA HIS A 136 -66.31 -14.20 -14.02
C HIS A 136 -66.54 -14.77 -15.43
N HIS A 137 -65.47 -15.05 -16.17
CA HIS A 137 -65.58 -15.60 -17.52
C HIS A 137 -66.12 -17.04 -17.52
N SER A 138 -65.86 -17.82 -16.47
CA SER A 138 -66.47 -19.14 -16.29
C SER A 138 -67.97 -19.06 -15.97
N LEU A 139 -68.40 -18.07 -15.19
CA LEU A 139 -69.82 -17.81 -14.91
C LEU A 139 -70.57 -17.36 -16.18
N THR A 140 -69.98 -16.47 -16.98
CA THR A 140 -70.57 -16.06 -18.27
C THR A 140 -70.56 -17.20 -19.30
N ALA A 141 -69.56 -18.08 -19.26
CA ALA A 141 -69.47 -19.22 -20.16
C ALA A 141 -70.43 -20.36 -19.78
N VAL A 142 -70.72 -20.57 -18.50
CA VAL A 142 -71.78 -21.50 -18.03
C VAL A 142 -73.17 -21.03 -18.47
N ASN A 143 -73.39 -19.71 -18.57
CA ASN A 143 -74.61 -19.13 -19.11
C ASN A 143 -74.61 -19.02 -20.66
N SER A 144 -73.52 -19.40 -21.32
CA SER A 144 -73.39 -19.41 -22.77
C SER A 144 -73.64 -20.82 -23.30
N THR A 145 -74.60 -20.98 -24.21
CA THR A 145 -74.99 -22.29 -24.79
C THR A 145 -73.95 -22.91 -25.71
N ASP A 146 -72.85 -22.21 -26.02
CA ASP A 146 -71.81 -22.68 -26.93
C ASP A 146 -70.66 -23.40 -26.20
N CYS A 147 -70.78 -24.72 -26.10
CA CYS A 147 -69.77 -25.62 -25.53
C CYS A 147 -68.39 -25.52 -26.21
N ARG A 148 -68.30 -25.03 -27.45
CA ARG A 148 -67.04 -24.96 -28.21
C ARG A 148 -66.12 -23.87 -27.64
N VAL A 149 -66.69 -22.76 -27.20
CA VAL A 149 -65.99 -21.63 -26.57
C VAL A 149 -65.46 -22.02 -25.18
N LEU A 150 -66.25 -22.75 -24.40
CA LEU A 150 -65.84 -23.31 -23.10
C LEU A 150 -64.60 -24.23 -23.23
N CYS A 151 -64.56 -25.07 -24.26
CA CYS A 151 -63.50 -26.06 -24.44
C CYS A 151 -62.16 -25.40 -24.88
N LEU A 152 -62.22 -24.42 -25.78
CA LEU A 152 -61.06 -23.60 -26.19
C LEU A 152 -60.47 -22.82 -25.01
N TRP A 153 -61.32 -22.24 -24.18
CA TRP A 153 -60.88 -21.48 -23.01
C TRP A 153 -60.23 -22.37 -21.95
N ARG A 154 -60.76 -23.58 -21.71
CA ARG A 154 -60.14 -24.57 -20.81
C ARG A 154 -58.76 -25.02 -21.30
N LYS A 155 -58.53 -25.10 -22.62
CA LYS A 155 -57.24 -25.45 -23.22
C LYS A 155 -56.20 -24.33 -23.05
N SER A 156 -56.58 -23.09 -23.37
CA SER A 156 -55.70 -21.91 -23.21
C SER A 156 -55.31 -21.70 -21.74
N SER A 157 -56.25 -21.89 -20.83
CA SER A 157 -55.97 -21.71 -19.41
C SER A 157 -55.14 -22.84 -18.77
N LYS A 158 -55.08 -24.03 -19.38
CA LYS A 158 -54.15 -25.10 -18.98
C LYS A 158 -52.71 -24.85 -19.48
N SER A 159 -52.54 -24.14 -20.59
CA SER A 159 -51.23 -23.75 -21.12
C SER A 159 -50.57 -22.68 -20.25
N MET A 160 -51.31 -21.67 -19.81
CA MET A 160 -50.78 -20.56 -19.00
C MET A 160 -50.46 -20.93 -17.55
N SER A 161 -50.89 -22.11 -17.08
CA SER A 161 -50.59 -22.61 -15.72
C SER A 161 -49.34 -23.49 -15.67
N ARG A 162 -48.72 -23.79 -16.82
CA ARG A 162 -47.49 -24.61 -16.95
C ARG A 162 -46.25 -23.81 -17.33
N ALA A 163 -46.40 -22.51 -17.62
CA ALA A 163 -45.31 -21.56 -17.84
C ALA A 163 -45.10 -20.76 -16.54
#